data_AF-A0A2I0SPP6-F1
#
_entry.id   AF-A0A2I0SPP6-F1
#
_cell.length_a   1.000
_cell.length_b   1.000
_cell.length_c   1.000
_cell.angle_alpha   90.00
_cell.angle_beta   90.00
_cell.angle_gamma   90.00
#
_symmetry.space_group_name_H-M   'P 1'
#
loop_
_entity.id
_entity.type
_entity.pdbx_description
1 polymer ?
#
loop_
_entity_poly.entity_id
_entity_poly.type
_entity_poly.pdbx_seq_one_letter_code
_entity_poly.pdbx_strand_id
1 'polypeptide(L)'
;MGDRGSAWQGARMSVDVAYPIFRTNDPASALRVARQLLTVGIQQYSRVHVDAELRTVEDVLHARKALPDAWFRREDLEDWVRDSDDTTGLHHTIQAPQLSTDPALWSAHLPLWASVKDQPVGSIEDRFTAVAAGHVAEILWDFLEWPEVPEAGLYADFKHAEVSVLFNAATRELDERIDGHTVLVHVRRRNGDGYEERHASWLAEQIGQTVIGPPLHC
;
A
#
# COMPACT_ATOMS: atom_id res chain seq x y z
N MET A 1 -30.70 4.87 37.27
CA MET A 1 -29.59 4.20 37.98
C MET A 1 -29.30 2.91 37.22
N GLY A 2 -28.13 2.82 36.58
CA GLY A 2 -27.75 1.68 35.74
C GLY A 2 -27.22 2.08 34.36
N ASP A 3 -26.27 3.02 34.33
CA ASP A 3 -25.29 3.14 33.27
C ASP A 3 -24.53 1.81 33.15
N ARG A 4 -24.50 1.23 31.95
CA ARG A 4 -23.56 0.17 31.57
C ARG A 4 -23.18 0.33 30.10
N GLY A 5 -22.18 1.17 29.89
CA GLY A 5 -20.95 0.72 29.24
C GLY A 5 -20.97 0.77 27.72
N SER A 6 -20.69 1.96 27.20
CA SER A 6 -20.04 2.18 25.90
C SER A 6 -18.85 1.23 25.75
N ALA A 7 -19.02 0.20 24.93
CA ALA A 7 -17.95 -0.69 24.50
C ALA A 7 -17.31 -0.10 23.24
N TRP A 8 -16.35 0.79 23.47
CA TRP A 8 -15.17 1.05 22.65
C TRP A 8 -15.30 0.74 21.14
N GLN A 9 -15.78 1.72 20.39
CA GLN A 9 -15.42 1.89 18.98
C GLN A 9 -13.94 2.25 18.91
N GLY A 10 -13.08 1.24 18.99
CA GLY A 10 -11.66 1.34 18.68
C GLY A 10 -11.46 1.33 17.17
N ALA A 11 -12.09 2.26 16.44
CA ALA A 11 -11.56 2.67 15.15
C ALA A 11 -10.18 3.23 15.44
N ARG A 12 -9.14 2.50 15.01
CA ARG A 12 -7.79 3.03 14.96
C ARG A 12 -7.84 4.14 13.91
N MET A 13 -8.26 5.36 14.29
CA MET A 13 -8.23 6.51 13.41
C MET A 13 -6.77 6.69 13.01
N SER A 14 -6.44 6.29 11.79
CA SER A 14 -5.17 6.66 11.20
C SER A 14 -5.16 8.18 11.13
N VAL A 15 -4.18 8.81 11.76
CA VAL A 15 -3.97 10.27 11.63
C VAL A 15 -3.04 10.55 10.45
N ASP A 16 -3.02 9.66 9.47
CA ASP A 16 -2.32 9.83 8.21
C ASP A 16 -3.29 10.36 7.13
N VAL A 17 -2.77 11.16 6.22
CA VAL A 17 -3.46 11.65 5.04
C VAL A 17 -2.49 11.59 3.86
N ALA A 18 -2.95 11.02 2.76
CA ALA A 18 -2.13 10.83 1.57
C ALA A 18 -2.54 11.81 0.47
N TYR A 19 -1.57 12.39 -0.22
CA TYR A 19 -1.80 13.32 -1.32
C TYR A 19 -1.26 12.76 -2.64
N PRO A 20 -2.06 12.75 -3.71
CA PRO A 20 -1.56 12.34 -5.02
C PRO A 20 -0.65 13.42 -5.59
N ILE A 21 0.53 13.02 -6.04
CA ILE A 21 1.55 13.94 -6.60
C ILE A 21 1.92 13.62 -8.05
N PHE A 22 1.57 12.42 -8.53
CA PHE A 22 1.87 12.00 -9.88
C PHE A 22 0.89 10.91 -10.33
N ARG A 23 0.44 10.97 -11.58
CA ARG A 23 -0.41 9.94 -12.20
C ARG A 23 0.09 9.62 -13.61
N THR A 24 0.12 8.34 -13.95
CA THR A 24 0.63 7.85 -15.24
C THR A 24 0.02 6.49 -15.59
N ASN A 25 0.04 6.13 -16.88
CA ASN A 25 -0.29 4.76 -17.32
C ASN A 25 0.96 3.86 -17.46
N ASP A 26 2.16 4.42 -17.22
CA ASP A 26 3.41 3.68 -17.25
C ASP A 26 3.86 3.31 -15.83
N PRO A 27 3.81 2.02 -15.44
CA PRO A 27 4.17 1.57 -14.10
C PRO A 27 5.63 1.86 -13.75
N ALA A 28 6.54 1.83 -14.73
CA ALA A 28 7.94 2.14 -14.51
C ALA A 28 8.14 3.63 -14.14
N SER A 29 7.38 4.52 -14.79
CA SER A 29 7.38 5.95 -14.44
C SER A 29 6.84 6.21 -13.03
N ALA A 30 5.78 5.50 -12.61
CA ALA A 30 5.24 5.63 -11.25
C ALA A 30 6.29 5.21 -10.20
N LEU A 31 6.92 4.04 -10.39
CA LEU A 31 8.00 3.56 -9.51
C LEU A 31 9.19 4.53 -9.50
N ARG A 32 9.58 5.09 -10.65
CA ARG A 32 10.67 6.06 -10.75
C ARG A 32 10.37 7.31 -9.93
N VAL A 33 9.16 7.87 -10.03
CA VAL A 33 8.78 9.07 -9.27
C VAL A 33 8.73 8.77 -7.77
N ALA A 34 8.19 7.62 -7.36
CA ALA A 34 8.23 7.19 -5.96
C ALA A 34 9.68 7.09 -5.45
N ARG A 35 10.60 6.48 -6.21
CA ARG A 35 12.02 6.41 -5.86
C ARG A 35 12.69 7.78 -5.71
N GLN A 36 12.31 8.76 -6.55
CA GLN A 36 12.79 10.13 -6.38
C GLN A 36 12.31 10.69 -5.03
N LEU A 37 11.04 10.49 -4.68
CA LEU A 37 10.50 10.95 -3.39
C LEU A 37 11.18 10.28 -2.20
N LEU A 38 11.49 8.98 -2.30
CA LEU A 38 12.22 8.25 -1.26
C LEU A 38 13.57 8.89 -0.95
N THR A 39 14.25 9.52 -1.92
CA THR A 39 15.54 10.21 -1.65
C THR A 39 15.43 11.34 -0.62
N VAL A 40 14.22 11.86 -0.37
CA VAL A 40 13.97 12.93 0.60
C VAL A 40 13.93 12.40 2.04
N GLY A 41 13.52 11.15 2.26
CA GLY A 41 13.25 10.63 3.61
C GLY A 41 13.66 9.19 3.90
N ILE A 42 14.32 8.50 2.97
CA ILE A 42 14.78 7.12 3.18
C ILE A 42 15.83 7.04 4.29
N GLN A 43 15.77 5.97 5.08
CA GLN A 43 16.72 5.72 6.15
C GLN A 43 16.94 4.22 6.41
N GLN A 44 17.85 3.91 7.34
CA GLN A 44 18.36 2.55 7.57
C GLN A 44 17.25 1.51 7.85
N TYR A 45 16.14 1.94 8.46
CA TYR A 45 15.04 1.05 8.85
C TYR A 45 13.81 1.15 7.96
N SER A 46 13.88 1.92 6.88
CA SER A 46 12.79 2.00 5.91
C SER A 46 12.53 0.63 5.30
N ARG A 47 11.26 0.29 5.11
CA ARG A 47 10.83 -0.99 4.56
C ARG A 47 9.92 -0.76 3.37
N VAL A 48 9.72 -1.83 2.61
CA VAL A 48 8.74 -1.87 1.54
C VAL A 48 7.81 -3.07 1.75
N HIS A 49 6.53 -2.80 1.52
CA HIS A 49 5.45 -3.77 1.49
C HIS A 49 4.78 -3.69 0.13
N VAL A 50 4.30 -4.83 -0.35
CA VAL A 50 3.60 -4.91 -1.63
C VAL A 50 2.36 -5.77 -1.46
N ASP A 51 1.29 -5.41 -2.18
CA ASP A 51 0.05 -6.17 -2.19
C ASP A 51 -0.63 -6.10 -3.56
N ALA A 52 -1.14 -7.22 -4.09
CA ALA A 52 -1.79 -7.28 -5.39
C ALA A 52 -2.99 -8.21 -5.40
N GLU A 53 -4.11 -7.74 -5.96
CA GLU A 53 -5.31 -8.53 -6.23
C GLU A 53 -5.17 -9.29 -7.56
N LEU A 54 -5.25 -10.61 -7.50
CA LEU A 54 -5.08 -11.54 -8.60
C LEU A 54 -6.43 -12.20 -8.92
N ARG A 55 -6.95 -11.91 -10.11
CA ARG A 55 -8.33 -12.27 -10.50
C ARG A 55 -8.41 -13.51 -11.39
N THR A 56 -7.28 -14.02 -11.86
CA THR A 56 -7.21 -15.25 -12.64
C THR A 56 -6.20 -16.22 -12.07
N VAL A 57 -6.37 -17.51 -12.37
CA VAL A 57 -5.42 -18.55 -11.97
C VAL A 57 -4.05 -18.33 -12.61
N GLU A 58 -4.01 -17.83 -13.84
CA GLU A 58 -2.77 -17.48 -14.52
C GLU A 58 -2.00 -16.41 -13.76
N ASP A 59 -2.69 -15.36 -13.30
CA ASP A 59 -2.09 -14.29 -12.50
C ASP A 59 -1.55 -14.83 -11.17
N VAL A 60 -2.28 -15.72 -10.50
CA VAL A 60 -1.84 -16.39 -9.26
C VAL A 60 -0.54 -17.16 -9.48
N LEU A 61 -0.48 -17.99 -10.52
CA LEU A 61 0.71 -18.78 -10.83
C LEU A 61 1.88 -17.90 -11.29
N HIS A 62 1.61 -16.81 -12.01
CA HIS A 62 2.60 -15.83 -12.41
C HIS A 62 3.20 -15.12 -11.19
N ALA A 63 2.35 -14.57 -10.32
CA ALA A 63 2.76 -13.89 -9.09
C ALA A 63 3.54 -14.82 -8.16
N ARG A 64 3.11 -16.08 -8.01
CA ARG A 64 3.82 -17.11 -7.23
C ARG A 64 5.25 -17.33 -7.73
N LYS A 65 5.44 -17.36 -9.05
CA LYS A 65 6.76 -17.53 -9.67
C LYS A 65 7.63 -16.29 -9.50
N ALA A 66 7.04 -15.10 -9.63
CA ALA A 66 7.76 -13.84 -9.47
C ALA A 66 8.11 -13.57 -8.00
N LEU A 67 7.20 -13.86 -7.08
CA LEU A 67 7.29 -13.49 -5.66
C LEU A 67 7.33 -14.77 -4.81
N PRO A 68 8.48 -15.47 -4.73
CA PRO A 68 8.59 -16.73 -4.01
C PRO A 68 8.37 -16.58 -2.49
N ASP A 69 8.51 -15.38 -1.96
CA ASP A 69 8.30 -15.04 -0.55
C ASP A 69 6.90 -14.48 -0.27
N ALA A 70 6.02 -14.45 -1.28
CA ALA A 70 4.66 -13.94 -1.14
C ALA A 70 3.77 -14.85 -0.32
N TRP A 71 2.86 -14.20 0.41
CA TRP A 71 1.76 -14.80 1.11
C TRP A 71 0.48 -14.56 0.30
N PHE A 72 -0.28 -15.63 0.09
CA PHE A 72 -1.53 -15.63 -0.65
C PHE A 72 -2.70 -15.73 0.33
N ARG A 73 -3.72 -14.89 0.17
CA ARG A 73 -4.94 -14.92 1.00
C ARG A 73 -6.18 -14.61 0.19
N ARG A 74 -7.36 -14.89 0.74
CA ARG A 74 -8.60 -14.25 0.33
C ARG A 74 -8.83 -12.98 1.16
N GLU A 75 -9.63 -12.08 0.62
CA GLU A 75 -10.12 -10.91 1.35
C GLU A 75 -11.59 -11.13 1.67
N ASP A 76 -11.84 -12.01 2.62
CA ASP A 76 -13.13 -12.23 3.26
C ASP A 76 -13.20 -11.24 4.44
N LEU A 77 -13.84 -10.09 4.21
CA LEU A 77 -13.93 -8.98 5.17
C LEU A 77 -14.67 -9.28 6.49
N GLU A 78 -15.00 -10.54 6.81
CA GLU A 78 -15.73 -10.90 8.03
C GLU A 78 -15.07 -11.97 8.91
N ASP A 79 -14.05 -12.69 8.44
CA ASP A 79 -13.53 -13.87 9.15
C ASP A 79 -12.13 -13.65 9.76
N TRP A 80 -12.08 -12.90 10.86
CA TRP A 80 -11.05 -13.10 11.89
C TRP A 80 -11.27 -14.41 12.69
N VAL A 81 -12.33 -15.16 12.36
CA VAL A 81 -12.66 -16.44 12.97
C VAL A 81 -11.96 -17.54 12.18
N ARG A 82 -11.23 -18.39 12.91
CA ARG A 82 -10.63 -19.61 12.38
C ARG A 82 -11.75 -20.52 11.85
N ASP A 83 -11.97 -20.56 10.55
CA ASP A 83 -12.82 -21.61 9.97
C ASP A 83 -12.02 -22.92 10.05
N SER A 84 -12.43 -23.80 10.97
CA SER A 84 -11.81 -25.12 11.11
C SER A 84 -12.04 -26.02 9.89
N ASP A 85 -12.99 -25.65 9.03
CA ASP A 85 -13.36 -26.38 7.83
C ASP A 85 -12.68 -25.79 6.57
N ASP A 86 -11.86 -24.72 6.69
CA ASP A 86 -11.03 -24.21 5.60
C ASP A 86 -9.87 -25.17 5.29
N THR A 87 -10.18 -26.13 4.42
CA THR A 87 -9.20 -27.09 3.89
C THR A 87 -8.14 -26.45 2.98
N THR A 88 -8.32 -25.20 2.55
CA THR A 88 -7.39 -24.50 1.67
C THR A 88 -6.33 -23.73 2.44
N GLY A 89 -6.67 -23.15 3.60
CA GLY A 89 -5.79 -22.29 4.42
C GLY A 89 -5.75 -20.82 3.96
N LEU A 90 -6.58 -20.45 2.97
CA LEU A 90 -6.59 -19.12 2.35
C LEU A 90 -7.20 -18.03 3.24
N HIS A 91 -7.99 -18.41 4.25
CA HIS A 91 -8.54 -17.48 5.25
C HIS A 91 -7.46 -16.96 6.23
N HIS A 92 -6.28 -17.60 6.29
CA HIS A 92 -5.19 -17.19 7.17
C HIS A 92 -4.02 -16.54 6.43
N THR A 93 -3.51 -17.22 5.40
CA THR A 93 -2.44 -16.86 4.46
C THR A 93 -1.60 -18.12 4.18
N ILE A 94 -1.21 -18.32 2.92
CA ILE A 94 -0.38 -19.46 2.47
C ILE A 94 0.87 -18.92 1.79
N GLN A 95 2.05 -19.46 2.11
CA GLN A 95 3.26 -19.04 1.42
C GLN A 95 3.31 -19.58 -0.02
N ALA A 96 3.89 -18.83 -0.93
CA ALA A 96 4.04 -19.19 -2.34
C ALA A 96 4.52 -20.65 -2.58
N PRO A 97 5.53 -21.19 -1.84
CA PRO A 97 5.98 -22.57 -2.04
C PRO A 97 4.93 -23.62 -1.65
N GLN A 98 4.04 -23.30 -0.73
CA GLN A 98 2.97 -24.17 -0.23
C GLN A 98 1.73 -24.11 -1.13
N LEU A 99 1.61 -23.07 -1.95
CA LEU A 99 0.54 -22.96 -2.93
C LEU A 99 0.69 -24.06 -3.99
N SER A 100 -0.29 -24.95 -4.07
CA SER A 100 -0.47 -25.91 -5.18
C SER A 100 -0.36 -25.26 -6.56
N THR A 101 0.14 -26.04 -7.52
CA THR A 101 0.23 -25.64 -8.93
C THR A 101 -0.98 -26.06 -9.76
N ASP A 102 -1.90 -26.82 -9.16
CA ASP A 102 -3.11 -27.29 -9.84
C ASP A 102 -4.10 -26.13 -10.06
N PRO A 103 -4.36 -25.73 -11.33
CA PRO A 103 -5.25 -24.62 -11.63
C PRO A 103 -6.69 -24.81 -11.14
N ALA A 104 -7.18 -26.06 -11.08
CA ALA A 104 -8.55 -26.36 -10.69
C ALA A 104 -8.83 -26.08 -9.22
N LEU A 105 -7.79 -26.11 -8.37
CA LEU A 105 -7.92 -25.79 -6.96
C LEU A 105 -8.18 -24.31 -6.72
N TRP A 106 -7.73 -23.41 -7.59
CA TRP A 106 -7.79 -21.96 -7.32
C TRP A 106 -8.96 -21.25 -7.94
N SER A 107 -9.53 -21.79 -9.02
CA SER A 107 -10.62 -21.12 -9.75
C SER A 107 -11.82 -20.79 -8.87
N ALA A 108 -12.08 -21.58 -7.81
CA ALA A 108 -13.19 -21.36 -6.89
C ALA A 108 -12.93 -20.30 -5.80
N HIS A 109 -11.67 -19.87 -5.62
CA HIS A 109 -11.26 -19.00 -4.51
C HIS A 109 -10.81 -17.60 -4.95
N LEU A 110 -10.82 -17.31 -6.25
CA LEU A 110 -10.49 -15.99 -6.78
C LEU A 110 -11.55 -14.93 -6.37
N PRO A 111 -11.15 -13.66 -6.19
CA PRO A 111 -9.78 -13.15 -6.28
C PRO A 111 -8.92 -13.55 -5.08
N LEU A 112 -7.60 -13.66 -5.31
CA LEU A 112 -6.60 -13.85 -4.26
C LEU A 112 -5.72 -12.61 -4.14
N TRP A 113 -5.28 -12.30 -2.94
CA TRP A 113 -4.28 -11.28 -2.67
C TRP A 113 -2.91 -11.91 -2.49
N ALA A 114 -1.89 -11.37 -3.15
CA ALA A 114 -0.50 -11.74 -2.95
C ALA A 114 0.29 -10.60 -2.32
N SER A 115 0.89 -10.84 -1.16
CA SER A 115 1.62 -9.80 -0.42
C SER A 115 3.00 -10.24 0.01
N VAL A 116 3.93 -9.30 0.03
CA VAL A 116 5.22 -9.43 0.69
C VAL A 116 5.39 -8.24 1.62
N LYS A 117 5.74 -8.48 2.88
CA LYS A 117 5.85 -7.44 3.91
C LYS A 117 7.29 -7.33 4.41
N ASP A 118 7.61 -6.17 4.98
CA ASP A 118 8.85 -5.91 5.72
C ASP A 118 10.14 -6.17 4.93
N GLN A 119 10.13 -5.87 3.62
CA GLN A 119 11.31 -6.07 2.78
C GLN A 119 12.25 -4.87 2.83
N PRO A 120 13.56 -5.05 2.60
CA PRO A 120 14.47 -3.94 2.40
C PRO A 120 14.08 -3.11 1.17
N VAL A 121 14.18 -1.79 1.24
CA VAL A 121 13.97 -0.92 0.08
C VAL A 121 14.96 -1.28 -1.04
N GLY A 122 14.46 -1.38 -2.26
CA GLY A 122 15.21 -1.76 -3.46
C GLY A 122 15.30 -3.27 -3.73
N SER A 123 14.71 -4.11 -2.88
CA SER A 123 14.81 -5.58 -3.00
C SER A 123 13.77 -6.23 -3.91
N ILE A 124 12.57 -5.64 -4.04
CA ILE A 124 11.41 -6.32 -4.64
C ILE A 124 10.64 -5.46 -5.65
N GLU A 125 10.82 -4.15 -5.63
CA GLU A 125 9.90 -3.21 -6.26
C GLU A 125 9.86 -3.32 -7.78
N ASP A 126 11.01 -3.51 -8.44
CA ASP A 126 11.04 -3.71 -9.90
C ASP A 126 10.32 -5.00 -10.30
N ARG A 127 10.51 -6.07 -9.53
CA ARG A 127 9.89 -7.36 -9.81
C ARG A 127 8.40 -7.33 -9.56
N PHE A 128 7.99 -6.71 -8.44
CA PHE A 128 6.59 -6.54 -8.12
C PHE A 128 5.88 -5.62 -9.10
N THR A 129 6.52 -4.54 -9.56
CA THR A 129 5.96 -3.60 -10.56
C THR A 129 5.59 -4.32 -11.86
N ALA A 130 6.38 -5.31 -12.29
CA ALA A 130 6.06 -6.13 -13.45
C ALA A 130 4.79 -6.98 -13.26
N VAL A 131 4.53 -7.45 -12.03
CA VAL A 131 3.28 -8.14 -11.67
C VAL A 131 2.13 -7.14 -11.59
N ALA A 132 2.32 -6.06 -10.84
CA ALA A 132 1.27 -5.08 -10.50
C ALA A 132 0.68 -4.31 -11.69
N ALA A 133 1.39 -4.21 -12.82
CA ALA A 133 1.01 -3.38 -13.96
C ALA A 133 -0.46 -3.59 -14.44
N GLY A 134 -0.96 -4.83 -14.42
CA GLY A 134 -2.33 -5.16 -14.83
C GLY A 134 -3.37 -5.23 -13.70
N HIS A 135 -2.95 -5.11 -12.45
CA HIS A 135 -3.75 -5.45 -11.28
C HIS A 135 -4.05 -4.24 -10.41
N VAL A 136 -5.08 -4.38 -9.58
CA VAL A 136 -5.23 -3.53 -8.40
C VAL A 136 -4.12 -3.93 -7.45
N ALA A 137 -3.21 -3.01 -7.12
CA ALA A 137 -2.04 -3.32 -6.32
C ALA A 137 -1.46 -2.07 -5.65
N GLU A 138 -0.62 -2.29 -4.65
CA GLU A 138 0.12 -1.25 -3.93
C GLU A 138 1.59 -1.65 -3.75
N ILE A 139 2.47 -0.66 -3.87
CA ILE A 139 3.77 -0.67 -3.17
C ILE A 139 3.71 0.42 -2.10
N LEU A 140 3.99 0.08 -0.86
CA LEU A 140 4.04 1.00 0.27
C LEU A 140 5.44 0.98 0.88
N TRP A 141 6.05 2.15 0.98
CA TRP A 141 7.27 2.35 1.76
C TRP A 141 6.92 3.06 3.07
N ASP A 142 7.31 2.47 4.20
CA ASP A 142 7.09 3.01 5.54
C ASP A 142 8.41 3.11 6.32
N PHE A 143 8.32 3.63 7.55
CA PHE A 143 9.48 3.98 8.38
C PHE A 143 10.47 4.91 7.63
N LEU A 144 9.94 5.87 6.90
CA LEU A 144 10.70 7.00 6.36
C LEU A 144 10.82 8.08 7.45
N GLU A 145 11.56 9.15 7.17
CA GLU A 145 11.55 10.38 7.96
C GLU A 145 11.50 11.58 7.04
N TRP A 146 10.43 12.36 7.16
CA TRP A 146 10.38 13.66 6.51
C TRP A 146 11.29 14.64 7.25
N PRO A 147 12.10 15.41 6.52
CA PRO A 147 13.01 16.36 7.13
C PRO A 147 12.25 17.51 7.78
N GLU A 148 12.86 18.12 8.80
CA GLU A 148 12.40 19.40 9.32
C GLU A 148 12.77 20.54 8.36
N VAL A 149 11.84 21.47 8.16
CA VAL A 149 12.02 22.68 7.33
C VAL A 149 11.48 23.87 8.10
N PRO A 150 12.27 24.44 9.04
CA PRO A 150 11.79 25.49 9.94
C PRO A 150 11.30 26.74 9.20
N GLU A 151 11.92 27.08 8.07
CA GLU A 151 11.56 28.22 7.23
C GLU A 151 10.15 28.09 6.64
N ALA A 152 9.67 26.86 6.46
CA ALA A 152 8.32 26.54 6.00
C ALA A 152 7.38 26.14 7.16
N GLY A 153 7.86 26.18 8.41
CA GLY A 153 7.11 25.72 9.58
C GLY A 153 6.77 24.23 9.55
N LEU A 154 7.57 23.42 8.84
CA LEU A 154 7.39 21.97 8.72
C LEU A 154 8.32 21.27 9.70
N TYR A 155 7.76 20.33 10.45
CA TYR A 155 8.48 19.56 11.46
C TYR A 155 8.82 18.18 10.92
N ALA A 156 9.94 17.63 11.39
CA ALA A 156 10.28 16.24 11.10
C ALA A 156 9.15 15.29 11.53
N ASP A 157 8.93 14.25 10.73
CA ASP A 157 7.94 13.22 11.02
C ASP A 157 8.48 11.86 10.57
N PHE A 158 8.45 10.88 11.47
CA PHE A 158 8.86 9.50 11.20
C PHE A 158 7.69 8.53 11.21
N LYS A 159 6.56 8.92 11.82
CA LYS A 159 5.45 7.99 12.09
C LYS A 159 4.47 7.93 10.92
N HIS A 160 4.35 9.02 10.20
CA HIS A 160 3.44 9.17 9.06
C HIS A 160 4.20 9.48 7.77
N ALA A 161 5.50 9.19 7.77
CA ALA A 161 6.34 9.34 6.61
C ALA A 161 6.30 8.05 5.79
N GLU A 162 5.44 8.08 4.78
CA GLU A 162 5.22 6.95 3.87
C GLU A 162 5.11 7.45 2.43
N VAL A 163 5.46 6.58 1.50
CA VAL A 163 5.19 6.76 0.06
C VAL A 163 4.40 5.56 -0.39
N SER A 164 3.42 5.75 -1.26
CA SER A 164 2.78 4.63 -1.93
C SER A 164 2.69 4.83 -3.43
N VAL A 165 2.71 3.72 -4.16
CA VAL A 165 2.29 3.64 -5.56
C VAL A 165 1.06 2.76 -5.60
N LEU A 166 -0.08 3.37 -5.95
CA LEU A 166 -1.31 2.66 -6.25
C LEU A 166 -1.32 2.28 -7.72
N PHE A 167 -1.51 1.00 -8.02
CA PHE A 167 -1.69 0.49 -9.37
C PHE A 167 -3.16 0.20 -9.61
N ASN A 168 -3.71 0.82 -10.65
CA ASN A 168 -5.09 0.63 -11.11
C ASN A 168 -6.14 0.81 -9.99
N ALA A 169 -5.86 1.65 -9.00
CA ALA A 169 -6.72 1.91 -7.84
C ALA A 169 -6.83 3.42 -7.58
N ALA A 170 -8.05 3.87 -7.28
CA ALA A 170 -8.37 5.27 -6.96
C ALA A 170 -8.16 5.60 -5.48
N THR A 171 -8.32 4.58 -4.63
CA THR A 171 -8.32 4.70 -3.18
C THR A 171 -7.20 3.86 -2.58
N ARG A 172 -6.77 4.22 -1.36
CA ARG A 172 -5.76 3.47 -0.62
C ARG A 172 -6.27 2.11 -0.13
N GLU A 173 -7.58 1.98 0.09
CA GLU A 173 -8.20 0.70 0.45
C GLU A 173 -8.24 -0.29 -0.73
N LEU A 174 -7.79 0.14 -1.92
CA LEU A 174 -7.74 -0.69 -3.13
C LEU A 174 -9.11 -1.23 -3.57
N ASP A 175 -10.19 -0.62 -3.08
CA ASP A 175 -11.58 -1.04 -3.30
C ASP A 175 -12.20 -0.45 -4.57
N GLU A 176 -11.64 0.65 -5.08
CA GLU A 176 -12.08 1.31 -6.31
C GLU A 176 -11.05 1.18 -7.43
N ARG A 177 -11.34 0.37 -8.45
CA ARG A 177 -10.48 0.19 -9.63
C ARG A 177 -10.58 1.40 -10.58
N ILE A 178 -9.42 1.88 -11.04
CA ILE A 178 -9.30 2.86 -12.14
C ILE A 178 -8.20 2.44 -13.11
N ASP A 179 -8.14 3.04 -14.29
CA ASP A 179 -6.99 2.88 -15.17
C ASP A 179 -5.84 3.82 -14.77
N GLY A 180 -4.63 3.27 -14.70
CA GLY A 180 -3.40 4.02 -14.42
C GLY A 180 -2.92 3.89 -12.98
N HIS A 181 -1.80 4.53 -12.70
CA HIS A 181 -1.04 4.40 -11.46
C HIS A 181 -0.84 5.77 -10.83
N THR A 182 -0.99 5.85 -9.51
CA THR A 182 -0.88 7.10 -8.76
C THR A 182 0.21 6.97 -7.69
N VAL A 183 1.11 7.95 -7.62
CA VAL A 183 2.08 8.08 -6.53
C VAL A 183 1.49 8.99 -5.46
N LEU A 184 1.49 8.52 -4.22
CA LEU A 184 1.03 9.28 -3.06
C LEU A 184 2.20 9.59 -2.13
N VAL A 185 2.14 10.78 -1.52
CA VAL A 185 2.95 11.15 -0.36
C VAL A 185 2.07 11.20 0.87
N HIS A 186 2.50 10.56 1.94
CA HIS A 186 1.78 10.48 3.20
C HIS A 186 2.36 11.48 4.18
N VAL A 187 1.50 12.16 4.93
CA VAL A 187 1.88 13.14 5.93
C VAL A 187 0.93 13.07 7.11
N ARG A 188 1.42 13.45 8.28
CA ARG A 188 0.59 13.52 9.47
C ARG A 188 -0.53 14.54 9.34
N ARG A 189 -1.75 14.06 9.50
CA ARG A 189 -2.92 14.88 9.77
C ARG A 189 -2.77 15.56 11.13
N ARG A 190 -2.86 16.89 11.15
CA ARG A 190 -2.88 17.68 12.39
C ARG A 190 -4.26 18.27 12.63
N ASN A 191 -4.44 19.55 12.31
CA ASN A 191 -5.56 20.34 12.81
C ASN A 191 -6.45 20.90 11.67
N GLY A 192 -6.20 20.53 10.41
CA GLY A 192 -6.95 21.05 9.26
C GLY A 192 -6.66 22.51 8.95
N ASP A 193 -5.52 23.05 9.41
CA ASP A 193 -5.02 24.40 9.12
C ASP A 193 -4.18 24.47 7.82
N GLY A 194 -4.31 23.45 6.98
CA GLY A 194 -3.55 23.27 5.75
C GLY A 194 -2.10 22.83 5.98
N TYR A 195 -1.70 22.46 7.21
CA TYR A 195 -0.35 21.95 7.48
C TYR A 195 -0.02 20.72 6.60
N GLU A 196 -0.92 19.75 6.55
CA GLU A 196 -0.73 18.54 5.76
C GLU A 196 -0.50 18.82 4.27
N GLU A 197 -1.32 19.68 3.66
CA GLU A 197 -1.19 20.04 2.25
C GLU A 197 0.11 20.80 1.97
N ARG A 198 0.51 21.73 2.85
CA ARG A 198 1.81 22.43 2.74
C ARG A 198 2.98 21.47 2.83
N HIS A 199 2.92 20.49 3.73
CA HIS A 199 3.97 19.50 3.89
C HIS A 199 4.07 18.59 2.64
N ALA A 200 2.94 18.06 2.17
CA ALA A 200 2.87 17.25 0.96
C ALA A 200 3.35 18.02 -0.28
N SER A 201 2.95 19.29 -0.41
CA SER A 201 3.38 20.16 -1.51
C SER A 201 4.89 20.39 -1.48
N TRP A 202 5.46 20.70 -0.32
CA TRP A 202 6.90 20.89 -0.17
C TRP A 202 7.68 19.62 -0.54
N LEU A 203 7.21 18.44 -0.11
CA LEU A 203 7.81 17.14 -0.46
C LEU A 203 7.74 16.87 -1.98
N ALA A 204 6.59 17.14 -2.61
CA ALA A 204 6.42 17.00 -4.05
C ALA A 204 7.37 17.93 -4.83
N GLU A 205 7.55 19.17 -4.38
CA GLU A 205 8.42 20.16 -5.01
C GLU A 205 9.89 19.71 -5.02
N GLN A 206 10.35 18.96 -4.00
CA GLN A 206 11.73 18.45 -3.93
C GLN A 206 12.09 17.55 -5.14
N ILE A 207 11.07 16.97 -5.78
CA ILE A 207 11.24 16.07 -6.93
C ILE A 207 10.62 16.63 -8.21
N GLY A 208 10.31 17.94 -8.22
CA GLY A 208 9.72 18.63 -9.37
C GLY A 208 8.29 18.20 -9.69
N GLN A 209 7.54 17.73 -8.69
CA GLN A 209 6.12 17.40 -8.78
C GLN A 209 5.28 18.43 -8.01
N THR A 210 3.96 18.31 -8.12
CA THR A 210 2.98 19.10 -7.36
C THR A 210 1.85 18.18 -6.90
N VAL A 211 1.10 18.57 -5.86
CA VAL A 211 -0.15 17.88 -5.51
C VAL A 211 -1.17 18.06 -6.65
N ILE A 212 -1.79 16.96 -7.10
CA ILE A 212 -2.66 16.93 -8.29
C ILE A 212 -4.13 16.60 -8.00
N GLY A 213 -4.52 16.48 -6.73
CA GLY A 213 -5.86 16.08 -6.35
C GLY A 213 -6.15 16.20 -4.86
N PRO A 214 -7.40 15.90 -4.45
CA PRO A 214 -7.79 15.96 -3.06
C PRO A 214 -7.02 14.92 -2.20
N PRO A 215 -6.94 15.14 -0.89
CA PRO A 215 -6.38 14.16 0.03
C PRO A 215 -7.20 12.85 0.02
N LEU A 216 -6.50 11.74 0.16
CA LEU A 216 -7.06 10.43 0.44
C LEU A 216 -6.93 10.16 1.94
N HIS A 217 -8.05 9.83 2.58
CA HIS A 217 -8.11 9.55 4.01
C HIS A 217 -7.82 8.08 4.29
N CYS A 218 -7.05 7.83 5.36
CA CYS A 218 -6.67 6.52 5.88
C CYS A 218 -7.38 6.22 7.21
#